data_AF-A0A453M014-F1
#
_entry.id   AF-A0A453M014-F1
#
_cell.length_a   1.000
_cell.length_b   1.000
_cell.length_c   1.000
_cell.angle_alpha   90.00
_cell.angle_beta   90.00
_cell.angle_gamma   90.00
#
_symmetry.space_group_name_H-M   'P 1'
#
loop_
_entity.id
_entity.type
_entity.pdbx_description
1 polymer ?
#
loop_
_entity_poly.entity_id
_entity_poly.type
_entity_poly.pdbx_seq_one_letter_code
_entity_poly.pdbx_strand_id
1 'polypeptide(L)'
;EKSGLHLDPAAAAAVRGGGRTNGEEDVDMLLADQDELRAPNASAPGGGTANLFRKKATLPQPPATAATRKPLRIKIGQPKLPKNFEEDTWAILKDAITAIFLKQKLSCDVEKLYQAAGDLCLHKLGANLYERVKKECEIHISAKISALVGQSPDLVVFLSLVQRTWQDFCDQMLIIRGIALLLDVKYVKNVANLCSVWDMGLQLFRKHISLSPEIEHKTVTGLLRLIESERLGEAIDKTLLSHLLKMFTDLGMYSETFEKPFLECTSEFYATEGVKYLQQSDIPDYLRHAESRLQEEHDRCILYLEANTRKPLIATTEKQLLQRHTSAIIEKV
;
A
#
# COMPACT_ATOMS: atom_id res chain seq x y z
N GLU A 1 -22.33 -4.12 29.26
CA GLU A 1 -21.08 -4.78 28.84
C GLU A 1 -20.70 -4.35 27.43
N LYS A 2 -19.59 -3.63 27.22
CA LYS A 2 -18.30 -4.12 26.66
C LYS A 2 -18.40 -5.23 25.62
N SER A 3 -18.33 -4.86 24.34
CA SER A 3 -17.81 -5.67 23.23
C SER A 3 -17.37 -4.73 22.10
N GLY A 4 -16.21 -4.10 22.28
CA GLY A 4 -15.53 -3.37 21.22
C GLY A 4 -14.67 -4.35 20.42
N LEU A 5 -14.92 -4.46 19.13
CA LEU A 5 -14.07 -5.21 18.21
C LEU A 5 -12.79 -4.40 17.96
N HIS A 6 -11.74 -4.74 18.70
CA HIS A 6 -10.38 -4.33 18.41
C HIS A 6 -9.84 -5.30 17.34
N LEU A 7 -9.68 -4.82 16.11
CA LEU A 7 -8.97 -5.54 15.07
C LEU A 7 -7.47 -5.34 15.29
N ASP A 8 -6.77 -6.45 15.50
CA ASP A 8 -5.34 -6.51 15.79
C ASP A 8 -4.52 -6.06 14.54
N PRO A 9 -3.70 -4.98 14.61
CA PRO A 9 -2.98 -4.44 13.45
C PRO A 9 -1.86 -5.35 12.92
N ALA A 10 -1.49 -6.41 13.65
CA ALA A 10 -0.31 -7.21 13.34
C ALA A 10 -0.48 -8.18 12.15
N ALA A 11 -1.71 -8.48 11.72
CA ALA A 11 -1.96 -9.39 10.60
C ALA A 11 -1.80 -8.74 9.21
N ALA A 12 -1.76 -7.40 9.13
CA ALA A 12 -1.63 -6.66 7.87
C ALA A 12 -0.17 -6.40 7.45
N ALA A 13 0.82 -6.70 8.31
CA ALA A 13 2.23 -6.40 8.06
C ALA A 13 2.97 -7.46 7.21
N ALA A 14 2.39 -8.63 6.96
CA ALA A 14 3.08 -9.75 6.30
C ALA A 14 2.99 -9.75 4.75
N VAL A 15 2.45 -8.71 4.12
CA VAL A 15 2.35 -8.61 2.64
C VAL A 15 3.04 -7.34 2.11
N ARG A 16 4.15 -6.96 2.74
CA ARG A 16 5.11 -6.00 2.17
C ARG A 16 6.42 -6.75 1.88
N GLY A 17 6.53 -7.32 0.69
CA GLY A 17 7.78 -7.95 0.25
C GLY A 17 7.62 -8.58 -1.12
N GLY A 18 7.92 -7.84 -2.18
CA GLY A 18 7.86 -8.35 -3.55
C GLY A 18 8.02 -7.30 -4.64
N GLY A 19 8.94 -6.35 -4.48
CA GLY A 19 9.41 -5.52 -5.59
C GLY A 19 10.46 -6.29 -6.38
N ARG A 20 10.19 -6.57 -7.66
CA ARG A 20 11.15 -7.18 -8.61
C ARG A 20 12.16 -6.14 -9.05
N THR A 21 13.44 -6.39 -8.81
CA THR A 21 14.55 -5.77 -9.54
C THR A 21 15.15 -6.84 -10.45
N ASN A 22 15.12 -6.61 -11.76
CA ASN A 22 15.93 -7.35 -12.72
C ASN A 22 17.36 -6.81 -12.66
N GLY A 23 18.33 -7.69 -12.47
CA GLY A 23 19.76 -7.43 -12.62
C GLY A 23 20.45 -8.76 -12.91
N GLU A 24 21.06 -8.85 -14.09
CA GLU A 24 21.95 -9.93 -14.52
C GLU A 24 23.16 -10.00 -13.59
N GLU A 25 23.63 -11.21 -13.26
CA GLU A 25 25.06 -11.50 -13.11
C GLU A 25 25.32 -13.02 -13.03
N ASP A 26 26.42 -13.40 -13.67
CA ASP A 26 27.02 -14.72 -13.83
C ASP A 26 27.28 -15.47 -12.51
N VAL A 27 27.19 -16.80 -12.53
CA VAL A 27 27.81 -17.64 -11.51
C VAL A 27 28.48 -18.85 -12.17
N ASP A 28 29.82 -18.83 -12.13
CA ASP A 28 30.70 -19.97 -12.35
C ASP A 28 31.02 -20.66 -11.02
N MET A 29 31.18 -21.99 -11.08
CA MET A 29 31.82 -22.94 -10.15
C MET A 29 31.69 -22.84 -8.61
N LEU A 30 31.24 -23.95 -7.99
CA LEU A 30 32.09 -24.87 -7.19
C LEU A 30 31.35 -26.16 -6.80
N LEU A 31 32.10 -27.27 -6.84
CA LEU A 31 31.73 -28.68 -6.72
C LEU A 31 31.72 -29.22 -5.28
N ALA A 32 31.25 -30.48 -5.17
CA ALA A 32 31.46 -31.51 -4.13
C ALA A 32 30.39 -31.59 -3.02
N ASP A 33 29.87 -32.75 -2.60
CA ASP A 33 30.15 -34.15 -2.95
C ASP A 33 28.94 -35.06 -2.59
N GLN A 34 28.86 -36.20 -3.28
CA GLN A 34 27.97 -37.34 -3.03
C GLN A 34 28.50 -38.23 -1.90
N ASP A 35 27.61 -38.94 -1.20
CA ASP A 35 27.92 -40.31 -0.79
C ASP A 35 26.64 -41.17 -0.61
N GLU A 36 26.58 -42.26 -1.37
CA GLU A 36 25.72 -43.43 -1.17
C GLU A 36 26.34 -44.35 -0.08
N LEU A 37 25.56 -45.27 0.51
CA LEU A 37 25.92 -46.71 0.62
C LEU A 37 24.86 -47.55 1.37
N ARG A 38 24.16 -48.38 0.59
CA ARG A 38 24.01 -49.86 0.68
C ARG A 38 23.48 -50.58 1.94
N ALA A 39 22.48 -51.44 1.69
CA ALA A 39 21.99 -52.54 2.54
C ALA A 39 22.91 -53.77 2.55
N PRO A 40 22.66 -54.75 3.45
CA PRO A 40 22.66 -56.15 3.03
C PRO A 40 21.54 -57.02 3.64
N ASN A 41 21.35 -58.19 3.03
CA ASN A 41 20.29 -59.19 3.18
C ASN A 41 20.94 -60.55 3.56
N ALA A 42 20.32 -61.41 4.41
CA ALA A 42 20.35 -62.90 4.32
C ALA A 42 19.82 -63.66 5.57
N SER A 43 18.67 -64.34 5.39
CA SER A 43 18.27 -65.74 5.71
C SER A 43 18.74 -66.55 6.97
N ALA A 44 17.76 -66.94 7.83
CA ALA A 44 17.23 -68.28 8.29
C ALA A 44 18.18 -69.47 8.60
N PRO A 45 17.81 -70.58 9.34
CA PRO A 45 16.45 -71.16 9.55
C PRO A 45 16.11 -71.92 10.88
N GLY A 46 14.84 -72.35 11.04
CA GLY A 46 14.48 -73.70 11.53
C GLY A 46 13.73 -73.86 12.88
N GLY A 47 12.53 -74.46 12.85
CA GLY A 47 11.82 -75.03 14.03
C GLY A 47 10.28 -74.96 13.92
N GLY A 48 9.56 -76.09 13.98
CA GLY A 48 8.19 -76.25 13.48
C GLY A 48 7.06 -76.56 14.48
N THR A 49 5.86 -76.78 13.90
CA THR A 49 4.59 -77.31 14.44
C THR A 49 3.79 -76.36 15.36
N ALA A 50 2.45 -76.27 15.38
CA ALA A 50 1.38 -77.11 14.87
C ALA A 50 0.09 -76.30 14.59
N ASN A 51 -0.77 -76.89 13.75
CA ASN A 51 -2.11 -76.43 13.35
C ASN A 51 -3.12 -76.40 14.50
N LEU A 52 -3.99 -75.38 14.52
CA LEU A 52 -5.35 -75.47 15.08
C LEU A 52 -6.35 -74.83 14.13
N PHE A 53 -7.13 -75.70 13.48
CA PHE A 53 -8.31 -75.37 12.68
C PHE A 53 -9.37 -74.65 13.53
N ARG A 54 -9.87 -73.51 13.06
CA ARG A 54 -11.23 -73.05 13.37
C ARG A 54 -11.95 -72.57 12.11
N LYS A 55 -13.20 -73.03 12.02
CA LYS A 55 -14.07 -73.15 10.85
C LYS A 55 -14.37 -71.82 10.15
N LYS A 56 -14.46 -71.88 8.81
CA LYS A 56 -15.08 -70.90 7.91
C LYS A 56 -16.48 -70.51 8.39
N ALA A 57 -16.75 -69.21 8.49
CA ALA A 57 -18.10 -68.66 8.49
C ALA A 57 -18.32 -67.95 7.15
N THR A 58 -19.21 -68.51 6.33
CA THR A 58 -19.65 -67.98 5.05
C THR A 58 -20.82 -67.02 5.30
N LEU A 59 -20.71 -65.76 4.85
CA LEU A 59 -21.83 -64.82 4.84
C LEU A 59 -22.80 -65.17 3.69
N PRO A 60 -24.14 -65.08 3.90
CA PRO A 60 -25.11 -65.36 2.84
C PRO A 60 -25.07 -64.25 1.77
N GLN A 61 -24.99 -64.64 0.49
CA GLN A 61 -25.24 -63.73 -0.62
C GLN A 61 -26.75 -63.57 -0.87
N PRO A 62 -27.24 -62.36 -1.15
CA PRO A 62 -28.63 -62.15 -1.56
C PRO A 62 -28.85 -62.62 -3.02
N PRO A 63 -30.08 -63.04 -3.37
CA PRO A 63 -30.39 -63.65 -4.66
C PRO A 63 -30.30 -62.65 -5.83
N ALA A 64 -29.86 -63.18 -6.97
CA ALA A 64 -29.73 -62.48 -8.23
C ALA A 64 -31.11 -62.19 -8.85
N THR A 65 -31.59 -60.95 -8.68
CA THR A 65 -32.49 -60.31 -9.65
C THR A 65 -31.98 -58.91 -9.94
N ALA A 66 -31.14 -58.82 -10.97
CA ALA A 66 -30.59 -57.56 -11.46
C ALA A 66 -31.68 -56.75 -12.19
N ALA A 67 -32.39 -55.89 -11.46
CA ALA A 67 -32.97 -54.69 -12.04
C ALA A 67 -31.88 -53.62 -12.02
N THR A 68 -31.36 -53.26 -13.19
CA THR A 68 -30.38 -52.17 -13.41
C THR A 68 -30.97 -50.84 -12.95
N ARG A 69 -30.85 -50.52 -11.66
CA ARG A 69 -31.08 -49.17 -11.15
C ARG A 69 -29.95 -48.28 -11.64
N LYS A 70 -30.20 -47.59 -12.76
CA LYS A 70 -29.37 -46.47 -13.22
C LYS A 70 -29.27 -45.47 -12.05
N PRO A 71 -28.07 -44.99 -11.69
CA PRO A 71 -27.97 -43.94 -10.69
C PRO A 71 -28.75 -42.72 -11.18
N LEU A 72 -29.67 -42.23 -10.34
CA LEU A 72 -30.36 -40.96 -10.55
C LEU A 72 -29.31 -39.85 -10.53
N ARG A 73 -28.75 -39.57 -11.71
CA ARG A 73 -27.94 -38.38 -11.95
C ARG A 73 -28.93 -37.22 -12.04
N ILE A 74 -29.29 -36.65 -10.88
CA ILE A 74 -29.98 -35.37 -10.85
C ILE A 74 -28.98 -34.38 -11.45
N LYS A 75 -29.16 -34.07 -12.74
CA LYS A 75 -28.59 -32.86 -13.32
C LYS A 75 -29.33 -31.73 -12.62
N ILE A 76 -28.82 -31.29 -11.47
CA ILE A 76 -29.10 -29.94 -11.00
C ILE A 76 -28.51 -29.07 -12.10
N GLY A 77 -29.34 -28.69 -13.07
CA GLY A 77 -28.98 -27.68 -14.04
C GLY A 77 -28.51 -26.47 -13.23
N GLN A 78 -27.46 -25.79 -13.69
CA GLN A 78 -27.01 -24.55 -13.05
C GLN A 78 -28.25 -23.73 -12.67
N PRO A 79 -28.45 -23.41 -11.38
CA PRO A 79 -29.63 -22.69 -10.95
C PRO A 79 -29.73 -21.45 -11.82
N LYS A 80 -30.88 -21.27 -12.51
CA LYS A 80 -31.08 -20.09 -13.34
C LYS A 80 -30.95 -18.89 -12.43
N LEU A 81 -29.92 -18.09 -12.68
CA LEU A 81 -29.67 -16.86 -11.95
C LEU A 81 -30.97 -16.04 -11.94
N PRO A 82 -31.42 -15.52 -10.78
CA PRO A 82 -32.53 -14.58 -10.75
C PRO A 82 -32.30 -13.47 -11.76
N LYS A 83 -33.35 -13.04 -12.48
CA LYS A 83 -33.23 -12.02 -13.54
C LYS A 83 -32.59 -10.70 -13.04
N ASN A 84 -32.75 -10.40 -11.76
CA ASN A 84 -32.23 -9.18 -11.12
C ASN A 84 -31.00 -9.42 -10.24
N PHE A 85 -30.39 -10.61 -10.32
CA PHE A 85 -29.29 -11.00 -9.43
C PHE A 85 -28.13 -9.99 -9.42
N GLU A 86 -27.71 -9.48 -10.58
CA GLU A 86 -26.64 -8.49 -10.67
C GLU A 86 -27.01 -7.19 -9.94
N GLU A 87 -28.20 -6.67 -10.17
CA GLU A 87 -28.65 -5.40 -9.58
C GLU A 87 -28.91 -5.51 -8.08
N ASP A 88 -29.54 -6.60 -7.64
CA ASP A 88 -29.84 -6.83 -6.22
C ASP A 88 -28.53 -7.02 -5.42
N THR A 89 -27.58 -7.77 -5.98
CA THR A 89 -26.27 -7.99 -5.34
C THR A 89 -25.44 -6.72 -5.35
N TRP A 90 -25.46 -5.97 -6.45
CA TRP A 90 -24.79 -4.67 -6.54
C TRP A 90 -25.36 -3.66 -5.55
N ALA A 91 -26.68 -3.60 -5.36
CA ALA A 91 -27.30 -2.69 -4.39
C ALA A 91 -26.75 -2.92 -2.97
N ILE A 92 -26.62 -4.18 -2.56
CA ILE A 92 -26.04 -4.54 -1.25
C ILE A 92 -24.57 -4.08 -1.15
N LEU A 93 -23.76 -4.32 -2.19
CA LEU A 93 -22.36 -3.91 -2.21
C LEU A 93 -22.20 -2.39 -2.23
N LYS A 94 -23.05 -1.69 -2.99
CA LYS A 94 -23.07 -0.22 -3.08
C LYS A 94 -23.42 0.40 -1.73
N ASP A 95 -24.43 -0.12 -1.05
CA ASP A 95 -24.84 0.34 0.28
C ASP A 95 -23.71 0.13 1.29
N ALA A 96 -22.99 -0.99 1.21
CA ALA A 96 -21.83 -1.24 2.06
C ALA A 96 -20.67 -0.27 1.78
N ILE A 97 -20.32 -0.04 0.51
CA ILE A 97 -19.28 0.92 0.11
C ILE A 97 -19.64 2.33 0.60
N THR A 98 -20.90 2.73 0.41
CA THR A 98 -21.42 4.01 0.89
C THR A 98 -21.31 4.12 2.41
N ALA A 99 -21.74 3.09 3.14
CA ALA A 99 -21.63 3.05 4.60
C ALA A 99 -20.17 3.16 5.06
N ILE A 100 -19.23 2.51 4.38
CA ILE A 100 -17.79 2.58 4.69
C ILE A 100 -17.27 4.03 4.52
N PHE A 101 -17.55 4.67 3.39
CA PHE A 101 -17.11 6.06 3.16
C PHE A 101 -17.75 7.05 4.14
N LEU A 102 -19.00 6.83 4.53
CA LEU A 102 -19.72 7.64 5.52
C LEU A 102 -19.40 7.28 6.98
N LYS A 103 -18.51 6.30 7.23
CA LYS A 103 -18.19 5.76 8.56
C LYS A 103 -19.43 5.31 9.34
N GLN A 104 -20.40 4.73 8.64
CA GLN A 104 -21.63 4.18 9.20
C GLN A 104 -21.52 2.67 9.43
N LYS A 105 -22.44 2.14 10.26
CA LYS A 105 -22.51 0.70 10.51
C LYS A 105 -22.95 -0.03 9.23
N LEU A 106 -22.25 -1.11 8.89
CA LEU A 106 -22.64 -1.99 7.80
C LEU A 106 -23.99 -2.65 8.11
N SER A 107 -24.88 -2.63 7.12
CA SER A 107 -26.21 -3.26 7.19
C SER A 107 -26.14 -4.78 7.17
N CYS A 108 -25.04 -5.34 6.65
CA CYS A 108 -24.83 -6.76 6.45
C CYS A 108 -23.43 -7.18 6.92
N ASP A 109 -23.29 -8.48 7.14
CA ASP A 109 -22.05 -9.10 7.58
C ASP A 109 -20.98 -9.09 6.48
N VAL A 110 -19.72 -8.91 6.86
CA VAL A 110 -18.59 -8.77 5.93
C VAL A 110 -18.38 -10.04 5.11
N GLU A 111 -18.62 -11.22 5.71
CA GLU A 111 -18.54 -12.50 5.00
C GLU A 111 -19.58 -12.59 3.86
N LYS A 112 -20.80 -12.08 4.09
CA LYS A 112 -21.84 -12.02 3.06
C LYS A 112 -21.48 -11.06 1.93
N LEU A 113 -20.86 -9.92 2.26
CA LEU A 113 -20.37 -8.96 1.28
C LEU A 113 -19.24 -9.54 0.42
N TYR A 114 -18.31 -10.24 1.05
CA TYR A 114 -17.24 -10.96 0.36
C TYR A 114 -17.81 -12.04 -0.58
N GLN A 115 -18.78 -12.84 -0.10
CA GLN A 115 -19.45 -13.86 -0.90
C GLN A 115 -20.19 -13.25 -2.09
N ALA A 116 -20.93 -12.16 -1.88
CA ALA A 116 -21.65 -11.42 -2.92
C ALA A 116 -20.72 -10.94 -4.05
N ALA A 117 -19.57 -10.34 -3.70
CA ALA A 117 -18.56 -9.96 -4.68
C ALA A 117 -17.99 -11.20 -5.41
N GLY A 118 -17.81 -12.31 -4.69
CA GLY A 118 -17.36 -13.58 -5.23
C GLY A 118 -18.30 -14.21 -6.24
N ASP A 119 -19.61 -14.18 -5.97
CA ASP A 119 -20.64 -14.76 -6.82
C ASP A 119 -20.76 -13.97 -8.12
N LEU A 120 -20.71 -12.63 -8.08
CA LEU A 120 -20.65 -11.79 -9.29
C LEU A 120 -19.43 -12.13 -10.17
N CYS A 121 -18.26 -12.35 -9.55
CA CYS A 121 -17.08 -12.78 -10.28
C CYS A 121 -17.23 -14.19 -10.88
N LEU A 122 -17.84 -15.12 -10.14
CA LEU A 122 -18.11 -16.49 -10.61
C LEU A 122 -19.01 -16.50 -11.86
N HIS A 123 -19.98 -15.60 -11.91
CA HIS A 123 -20.92 -15.45 -13.02
C HIS A 123 -20.39 -14.59 -14.19
N LYS A 124 -19.06 -14.35 -14.26
CA LYS A 124 -18.37 -13.58 -15.31
C LYS A 124 -18.78 -12.11 -15.38
N LEU A 125 -19.29 -11.53 -14.28
CA LEU A 125 -19.67 -10.11 -14.18
C LEU A 125 -18.57 -9.25 -13.53
N GLY A 126 -17.33 -9.76 -13.47
CA GLY A 126 -16.20 -9.08 -12.83
C GLY A 126 -15.88 -7.71 -13.45
N ALA A 127 -15.97 -7.57 -14.77
CA ALA A 127 -15.76 -6.29 -15.47
C ALA A 127 -16.76 -5.22 -15.03
N ASN A 128 -18.05 -5.57 -15.02
CA ASN A 128 -19.12 -4.67 -14.58
C ASN A 128 -18.95 -4.32 -13.11
N LEU A 129 -18.64 -5.30 -12.26
CA LEU A 129 -18.41 -5.06 -10.83
C LEU A 129 -17.25 -4.10 -10.59
N TYR A 130 -16.12 -4.28 -11.30
CA TYR A 130 -14.96 -3.39 -11.17
C TYR A 130 -15.31 -1.94 -11.53
N GLU A 131 -15.97 -1.71 -12.67
CA GLU A 131 -16.38 -0.36 -13.08
C GLU A 131 -17.40 0.25 -12.12
N ARG A 132 -18.34 -0.55 -11.59
CA ARG A 132 -19.32 -0.09 -10.60
C ARG A 132 -18.64 0.31 -9.28
N VAL A 133 -17.72 -0.52 -8.76
CA VAL A 133 -16.92 -0.21 -7.55
C VAL A 133 -16.10 1.05 -7.76
N LYS A 134 -15.39 1.15 -8.88
CA LYS A 134 -14.59 2.34 -9.23
C LYS A 134 -15.44 3.60 -9.26
N LYS A 135 -16.59 3.56 -9.95
CA LYS A 135 -17.49 4.70 -10.05
C LYS A 135 -18.05 5.13 -8.69
N GLU A 136 -18.43 4.18 -7.86
CA GLU A 136 -18.93 4.49 -6.51
C GLU A 136 -17.83 5.10 -5.64
N CYS A 137 -16.62 4.51 -5.64
CA CYS A 137 -15.47 5.08 -4.94
C CYS A 137 -15.14 6.50 -5.43
N GLU A 138 -15.18 6.76 -6.74
CA GLU A 138 -14.88 8.07 -7.31
C GLU A 138 -15.86 9.15 -6.82
N ILE A 139 -17.15 8.83 -6.69
CA ILE A 139 -18.16 9.76 -6.15
C ILE A 139 -17.78 10.19 -4.72
N HIS A 140 -17.44 9.24 -3.85
CA HIS A 140 -17.10 9.55 -2.46
C HIS A 140 -15.73 10.22 -2.30
N ILE A 141 -14.72 9.75 -3.03
CA ILE A 141 -13.36 10.31 -3.00
C ILE A 141 -13.37 11.77 -3.48
N SER A 142 -14.03 12.03 -4.62
CA SER A 142 -14.14 13.38 -5.17
C SER A 142 -14.85 14.33 -4.21
N ALA A 143 -15.99 13.92 -3.64
CA ALA A 143 -16.73 14.73 -2.68
C ALA A 143 -15.90 15.07 -1.43
N LYS A 144 -15.15 14.11 -0.89
CA LYS A 144 -14.29 14.35 0.28
C LYS A 144 -13.13 15.31 -0.02
N ILE A 145 -12.48 15.16 -1.17
CA ILE A 145 -11.40 16.06 -1.58
C ILE A 145 -11.96 17.45 -1.83
N SER A 146 -13.06 17.59 -2.57
CA SER A 146 -13.69 18.89 -2.81
C SER A 146 -14.16 19.58 -1.54
N ALA A 147 -14.51 18.82 -0.49
CA ALA A 147 -14.88 19.40 0.81
C ALA A 147 -13.69 20.08 1.52
N LEU A 148 -12.44 19.85 1.13
CA LEU A 148 -11.27 20.55 1.70
C LEU A 148 -11.12 21.99 1.21
N VAL A 149 -11.72 22.33 0.06
CA VAL A 149 -11.65 23.67 -0.53
C VAL A 149 -12.22 24.70 0.45
N GLY A 150 -11.47 25.77 0.69
CA GLY A 150 -11.92 26.85 1.57
C GLY A 150 -12.02 26.55 3.07
N GLN A 151 -11.62 25.37 3.56
CA GLN A 151 -11.82 24.99 4.97
C GLN A 151 -11.03 25.84 5.99
N SER A 152 -9.80 26.22 5.66
CA SER A 152 -8.96 27.01 6.58
C SER A 152 -7.96 27.89 5.80
N PRO A 153 -7.75 29.15 6.22
CA PRO A 153 -6.63 29.96 5.74
C PRO A 153 -5.30 29.57 6.41
N ASP A 154 -5.35 29.01 7.63
CA ASP A 154 -4.17 28.51 8.34
C ASP A 154 -3.68 27.22 7.67
N LEU A 155 -2.42 27.25 7.23
CA LEU A 155 -1.79 26.15 6.49
C LEU A 155 -1.60 24.91 7.36
N VAL A 156 -1.22 25.04 8.64
CA VAL A 156 -0.97 23.87 9.52
C VAL A 156 -2.29 23.16 9.84
N VAL A 157 -3.34 23.94 10.10
CA VAL A 157 -4.70 23.40 10.27
C VAL A 157 -5.17 22.73 8.97
N PHE A 158 -4.93 23.36 7.82
CA PHE A 158 -5.28 22.79 6.52
C PHE A 158 -4.55 21.46 6.25
N LEU A 159 -3.23 21.39 6.50
CA LEU A 159 -2.45 20.16 6.37
C LEU A 159 -3.00 19.04 7.25
N SER A 160 -3.42 19.35 8.48
CA SER A 160 -4.03 18.37 9.38
C SER A 160 -5.36 17.82 8.84
N LEU A 161 -6.14 18.65 8.14
CA LEU A 161 -7.37 18.20 7.46
C LEU A 161 -7.06 17.30 6.25
N VAL A 162 -6.04 17.64 5.47
CA VAL A 162 -5.57 16.81 4.35
C VAL A 162 -5.09 15.45 4.85
N GLN A 163 -4.25 15.43 5.90
CA GLN A 163 -3.74 14.21 6.51
C GLN A 163 -4.88 13.32 7.03
N ARG A 164 -5.87 13.90 7.70
CA ARG A 164 -7.04 13.15 8.18
C ARG A 164 -7.87 12.58 7.02
N THR A 165 -8.06 13.36 5.96
CA THR A 165 -8.80 12.92 4.76
C THR A 165 -8.08 11.77 4.07
N TRP A 166 -6.76 11.83 3.98
CA TRP A 166 -5.92 10.75 3.47
C TRP A 166 -6.00 9.49 4.34
N GLN A 167 -5.85 9.62 5.66
CA GLN A 167 -5.93 8.48 6.57
C GLN A 167 -7.30 7.79 6.51
N ASP A 168 -8.37 8.58 6.53
CA ASP A 168 -9.73 8.09 6.39
C ASP A 168 -9.92 7.31 5.08
N PHE A 169 -9.38 7.84 3.98
CA PHE A 169 -9.38 7.18 2.69
C PHE A 169 -8.63 5.84 2.73
N CYS A 170 -7.42 5.78 3.32
CA CYS A 170 -6.65 4.55 3.43
C CYS A 170 -7.42 3.48 4.19
N ASP A 171 -7.97 3.83 5.36
CA ASP A 171 -8.72 2.90 6.20
C ASP A 171 -9.97 2.36 5.46
N GLN A 172 -10.68 3.25 4.77
CA GLN A 172 -11.87 2.89 3.98
C GLN A 172 -11.53 1.98 2.81
N MET A 173 -10.48 2.31 2.06
CA MET A 173 -10.04 1.51 0.90
C MET A 173 -9.51 0.14 1.32
N LEU A 174 -8.90 0.00 2.50
CA LEU A 174 -8.50 -1.31 3.02
C LEU A 174 -9.71 -2.22 3.26
N ILE A 175 -10.79 -1.69 3.82
CA ILE A 175 -12.04 -2.45 4.04
C ILE A 175 -12.68 -2.81 2.69
N ILE A 176 -12.78 -1.86 1.76
CA ILE A 176 -13.34 -2.08 0.42
C ILE A 176 -12.53 -3.14 -0.33
N ARG A 177 -11.20 -3.10 -0.24
CA ARG A 177 -10.31 -4.14 -0.79
C ARG A 177 -10.59 -5.51 -0.17
N GLY A 178 -10.83 -5.57 1.14
CA GLY A 178 -11.20 -6.81 1.82
C GLY A 178 -12.48 -7.43 1.27
N ILE A 179 -13.52 -6.62 1.07
CA ILE A 179 -14.80 -7.04 0.47
C ILE A 179 -14.60 -7.45 -1.00
N ALA A 180 -13.85 -6.66 -1.76
CA ALA A 180 -13.61 -6.87 -3.18
C ALA A 180 -12.41 -7.81 -3.46
N LEU A 181 -11.90 -8.54 -2.47
CA LEU A 181 -10.69 -9.36 -2.63
C LEU A 181 -10.82 -10.40 -3.75
N LEU A 182 -12.02 -10.99 -3.92
CA LEU A 182 -12.27 -11.94 -5.00
C LEU A 182 -12.28 -11.29 -6.38
N LEU A 183 -12.59 -10.00 -6.47
CA LEU A 183 -12.47 -9.24 -7.72
C LEU A 183 -11.01 -9.11 -8.14
N ASP A 184 -10.13 -8.73 -7.20
CA ASP A 184 -8.68 -8.64 -7.45
C ASP A 184 -8.10 -9.99 -7.89
N VAL A 185 -8.45 -11.06 -7.17
CA VAL A 185 -7.87 -12.40 -7.40
C VAL A 185 -8.41 -13.07 -8.66
N LYS A 186 -9.72 -13.00 -8.92
CA LYS A 186 -10.36 -13.77 -9.99
C LYS A 186 -10.47 -13.02 -11.31
N TYR A 187 -10.57 -11.69 -11.27
CA TYR A 187 -10.76 -10.87 -12.48
C TYR A 187 -9.53 -10.02 -12.79
N VAL A 188 -9.14 -9.11 -11.88
CA VAL A 188 -8.07 -8.13 -12.14
C VAL A 188 -6.76 -8.81 -12.53
N LYS A 189 -6.35 -9.86 -11.80
CA LYS A 189 -5.13 -10.62 -12.10
C LYS A 189 -5.11 -11.22 -13.52
N ASN A 190 -6.28 -11.49 -14.11
CA ASN A 190 -6.41 -12.15 -15.40
C ASN A 190 -6.61 -11.16 -16.56
N VAL A 191 -6.73 -9.86 -16.29
CA VAL A 191 -6.90 -8.80 -17.30
C VAL A 191 -5.64 -7.94 -17.33
N ALA A 192 -4.97 -7.92 -18.48
CA ALA A 192 -3.79 -7.09 -18.67
C ALA A 192 -4.13 -5.60 -18.48
N ASN A 193 -3.22 -4.87 -17.82
CA ASN A 193 -3.31 -3.43 -17.58
C ASN A 193 -4.46 -2.96 -16.66
N LEU A 194 -5.15 -3.88 -15.96
CA LEU A 194 -6.09 -3.49 -14.92
C LEU A 194 -5.36 -3.42 -13.56
N CYS A 195 -5.54 -2.31 -12.84
CA CYS A 195 -4.93 -2.13 -11.53
C CYS A 195 -5.79 -2.75 -10.41
N SER A 196 -5.16 -3.04 -9.26
CA SER A 196 -5.89 -3.58 -8.10
C SER A 196 -6.91 -2.56 -7.58
N VAL A 197 -7.88 -3.00 -6.78
CA VAL A 197 -8.84 -2.09 -6.12
C VAL A 197 -8.11 -1.04 -5.27
N TRP A 198 -6.99 -1.39 -4.66
CA TRP A 198 -6.15 -0.44 -3.91
C TRP A 198 -5.54 0.63 -4.83
N ASP A 199 -4.85 0.20 -5.90
CA ASP A 199 -4.18 1.10 -6.84
C ASP A 199 -5.19 1.97 -7.60
N MET A 200 -6.38 1.43 -7.90
CA MET A 200 -7.51 2.16 -8.45
C MET A 200 -7.95 3.30 -7.52
N GLY A 201 -8.08 3.02 -6.21
CA GLY A 201 -8.34 4.05 -5.21
C GLY A 201 -7.26 5.13 -5.18
N LEU A 202 -5.98 4.75 -5.22
CA LEU A 202 -4.85 5.70 -5.26
C LEU A 202 -4.89 6.58 -6.51
N GLN A 203 -5.18 6.00 -7.68
CA GLN A 203 -5.33 6.75 -8.93
C GLN A 203 -6.49 7.74 -8.87
N LEU A 204 -7.63 7.36 -8.26
CA LEU A 204 -8.76 8.27 -8.05
C LEU A 204 -8.41 9.41 -7.11
N PHE A 205 -7.75 9.12 -5.98
CA PHE A 205 -7.33 10.14 -5.03
C PHE A 205 -6.35 11.13 -5.67
N ARG A 206 -5.31 10.62 -6.34
CA ARG A 206 -4.35 11.41 -7.12
C ARG A 206 -5.07 12.31 -8.12
N LYS A 207 -5.94 11.74 -8.95
CA LYS A 207 -6.71 12.46 -9.97
C LYS A 207 -7.44 13.66 -9.36
N HIS A 208 -8.14 13.47 -8.24
CA HIS A 208 -8.96 14.54 -7.66
C HIS A 208 -8.15 15.60 -6.89
N ILE A 209 -6.97 15.26 -6.34
CA ILE A 209 -6.01 16.25 -5.85
C ILE A 209 -5.50 17.11 -7.01
N SER A 210 -5.05 16.50 -8.11
CA SER A 210 -4.53 17.24 -9.28
C SER A 210 -5.60 18.06 -10.02
N LEU A 211 -6.88 17.65 -9.96
CA LEU A 211 -8.00 18.44 -10.47
C LEU A 211 -8.35 19.63 -9.57
N SER A 212 -7.75 19.72 -8.37
CA SER A 212 -8.01 20.77 -7.38
C SER A 212 -6.73 21.56 -7.08
N PRO A 213 -6.30 22.49 -7.97
CA PRO A 213 -5.03 23.22 -7.81
C PRO A 213 -4.87 23.95 -6.49
N GLU A 214 -5.98 24.46 -5.91
CA GLU A 214 -5.96 25.10 -4.59
C GLU A 214 -5.47 24.13 -3.50
N ILE A 215 -5.98 22.90 -3.48
CA ILE A 215 -5.63 21.90 -2.47
C ILE A 215 -4.18 21.50 -2.63
N GLU A 216 -3.78 21.18 -3.86
CA GLU A 216 -2.40 20.81 -4.17
C GLU A 216 -1.42 21.92 -3.78
N HIS A 217 -1.65 23.16 -4.24
CA HIS A 217 -0.80 24.30 -3.95
C HIS A 217 -0.72 24.63 -2.46
N LYS A 218 -1.85 24.67 -1.74
CA LYS A 218 -1.86 24.94 -0.29
C LYS A 218 -1.17 23.83 0.49
N THR A 219 -1.32 22.58 0.08
CA THR A 219 -0.64 21.45 0.73
C THR A 219 0.88 21.58 0.55
N VAL A 220 1.35 21.76 -0.68
CA VAL A 220 2.80 21.92 -0.96
C VAL A 220 3.35 23.15 -0.23
N THR A 221 2.68 24.30 -0.33
CA THR A 221 3.10 25.53 0.36
C THR A 221 3.20 25.33 1.86
N GLY A 222 2.21 24.66 2.47
CA GLY A 222 2.22 24.34 3.90
C GLY A 222 3.42 23.47 4.30
N LEU A 223 3.70 22.41 3.54
CA LEU A 223 4.84 21.52 3.80
C LEU A 223 6.17 22.28 3.70
N LEU A 224 6.34 23.12 2.68
CA LEU A 224 7.54 23.95 2.51
C LEU A 224 7.72 24.94 3.66
N ARG A 225 6.64 25.58 4.11
CA ARG A 225 6.68 26.53 5.23
C ARG A 225 7.01 25.84 6.55
N LEU A 226 6.50 24.64 6.80
CA LEU A 226 6.91 23.85 7.97
C LEU A 226 8.42 23.56 7.96
N ILE A 227 8.97 23.15 6.81
CA ILE A 227 10.41 22.86 6.71
C ILE A 227 11.24 24.14 6.89
N GLU A 228 10.81 25.27 6.33
CA GLU A 228 11.46 26.56 6.53
C GLU A 228 11.42 27.02 8.00
N SER A 229 10.26 26.92 8.66
CA SER A 229 10.12 27.17 10.09
C SER A 229 11.09 26.32 10.92
N GLU A 230 11.23 25.03 10.60
CA GLU A 230 12.20 24.15 11.27
C GLU A 230 13.65 24.61 11.04
N ARG A 231 14.00 25.06 9.82
CA ARG A 231 15.34 25.63 9.54
C ARG A 231 15.63 26.90 10.35
N LEU A 232 14.59 27.66 10.68
CA LEU A 232 14.66 28.83 11.55
C LEU A 232 14.70 28.47 13.05
N GLY A 233 14.67 27.18 13.39
CA GLY A 233 14.75 26.69 14.77
C GLY A 233 13.39 26.57 15.46
N GLU A 234 12.28 26.72 14.73
CA GLU A 234 10.95 26.52 15.28
C GLU A 234 10.64 25.03 15.44
N ALA A 235 9.93 24.68 16.51
CA ALA A 235 9.43 23.33 16.70
C ALA A 235 8.23 23.08 15.77
N ILE A 236 8.30 22.03 14.95
CA ILE A 236 7.25 21.63 14.03
C ILE A 236 6.71 20.22 14.32
N ASP A 237 5.51 19.93 13.83
CA ASP A 237 5.00 18.56 13.81
C ASP A 237 5.62 17.76 12.66
N LYS A 238 6.76 17.12 12.96
CA LYS A 238 7.47 16.23 12.01
C LYS A 238 6.65 15.00 11.62
N THR A 239 5.70 14.58 12.46
CA THR A 239 4.85 13.42 12.19
C THR A 239 3.83 13.74 11.11
N LEU A 240 3.18 14.91 11.19
CA LEU A 240 2.31 15.43 10.14
C LEU A 240 3.06 15.56 8.81
N LEU A 241 4.25 16.14 8.84
CA LEU A 241 5.11 16.31 7.66
C LEU A 241 5.45 14.96 7.02
N SER A 242 5.94 14.00 7.81
CA SER A 242 6.28 12.64 7.34
C SER A 242 5.08 11.92 6.71
N HIS A 243 3.90 11.96 7.35
CA HIS A 243 2.70 11.33 6.81
C HIS A 243 2.24 11.92 5.47
N LEU A 244 2.29 13.25 5.34
CA LEU A 244 1.88 13.91 4.10
C LEU A 244 2.90 13.70 2.98
N LEU A 245 4.20 13.75 3.27
CA LEU A 245 5.22 13.41 2.27
C LEU A 245 5.09 11.96 1.81
N LYS A 246 4.80 11.04 2.74
CA LYS A 246 4.51 9.65 2.41
C LYS A 246 3.26 9.49 1.53
N MET A 247 2.21 10.27 1.77
CA MET A 247 1.04 10.35 0.88
C MET A 247 1.48 10.77 -0.55
N PHE A 248 2.28 11.82 -0.70
CA PHE A 248 2.79 12.23 -2.02
C PHE A 248 3.60 11.12 -2.70
N THR A 249 4.39 10.36 -1.94
CA THR A 249 5.13 9.19 -2.47
C THR A 249 4.18 8.09 -2.93
N ASP A 250 3.20 7.72 -2.10
CA ASP A 250 2.25 6.64 -2.40
C ASP A 250 1.33 6.99 -3.59
N LEU A 251 1.04 8.28 -3.79
CA LEU A 251 0.31 8.79 -4.96
C LEU A 251 1.22 8.97 -6.20
N GLY A 252 2.54 8.80 -6.07
CA GLY A 252 3.50 9.02 -7.14
C GLY A 252 3.58 10.49 -7.61
N MET A 253 3.37 11.43 -6.68
CA MET A 253 3.38 12.88 -6.91
C MET A 253 4.61 13.57 -6.28
N TYR A 254 5.37 12.87 -5.43
CA TYR A 254 6.48 13.45 -4.65
C TYR A 254 7.49 14.23 -5.51
N SER A 255 8.07 13.60 -6.53
CA SER A 255 9.15 14.23 -7.31
C SER A 255 8.69 15.41 -8.18
N GLU A 256 7.48 15.37 -8.74
CA GLU A 256 7.00 16.41 -9.65
C GLU A 256 6.34 17.58 -8.91
N THR A 257 5.56 17.28 -7.87
CA THR A 257 4.73 18.27 -7.18
C THR A 257 5.40 18.86 -5.94
N PHE A 258 6.26 18.11 -5.24
CA PHE A 258 6.90 18.55 -4.00
C PHE A 258 8.41 18.78 -4.13
N GLU A 259 9.16 17.78 -4.60
CA GLU A 259 10.64 17.78 -4.53
C GLU A 259 11.27 18.93 -5.30
N LYS A 260 10.76 19.25 -6.50
CA LYS A 260 11.23 20.37 -7.31
C LYS A 260 11.07 21.72 -6.57
N PRO A 261 9.85 22.14 -6.16
CA PRO A 261 9.68 23.33 -5.32
C PRO A 261 10.49 23.31 -4.03
N PHE A 262 10.63 22.14 -3.41
CA PHE A 262 11.42 21.98 -2.18
C PHE A 262 12.90 22.33 -2.39
N LEU A 263 13.52 21.83 -3.46
CA LEU A 263 14.91 22.14 -3.78
C LEU A 263 15.08 23.61 -4.19
N GLU A 264 14.12 24.19 -4.89
CA GLU A 264 14.11 25.62 -5.26
C GLU A 264 14.06 26.51 -4.01
N CYS A 265 13.08 26.30 -3.12
CA CYS A 265 12.99 27.03 -1.85
C CYS A 265 14.22 26.83 -0.98
N THR A 266 14.81 25.63 -0.99
CA THR A 266 16.07 25.36 -0.27
C THR A 266 17.24 26.14 -0.84
N SER A 267 17.34 26.22 -2.18
CA SER A 267 18.37 27.01 -2.84
C SER A 267 18.23 28.50 -2.50
N GLU A 268 17.01 29.05 -2.50
CA GLU A 268 16.75 30.45 -2.14
C GLU A 268 17.05 30.76 -0.67
N PHE A 269 16.64 29.86 0.22
CA PHE A 269 16.90 29.97 1.66
C PHE A 269 18.40 30.04 1.94
N TYR A 270 19.18 29.06 1.47
CA TYR A 270 20.61 29.02 1.75
C TYR A 270 21.42 30.05 0.96
N ALA A 271 20.95 30.51 -0.20
CA ALA A 271 21.57 31.64 -0.89
C ALA A 271 21.49 32.93 -0.06
N THR A 272 20.36 33.15 0.61
CA THR A 272 20.15 34.32 1.48
C THR A 272 20.92 34.18 2.80
N GLU A 273 20.84 32.99 3.42
CA GLU A 273 21.53 32.72 4.68
C GLU A 273 23.05 32.79 4.54
N GLY A 274 23.62 32.20 3.48
CA GLY A 274 25.05 32.19 3.21
C GLY A 274 25.64 33.61 3.12
N VAL A 275 25.00 34.49 2.34
CA VAL A 275 25.42 35.90 2.23
C VAL A 275 25.36 36.61 3.58
N LYS A 276 24.26 36.43 4.32
CA LYS A 276 24.05 37.09 5.62
C LYS A 276 25.10 36.64 6.65
N TYR A 277 25.31 35.34 6.81
CA TYR A 277 26.23 34.81 7.83
C TYR A 277 27.69 35.10 7.51
N LEU A 278 28.09 35.05 6.23
CA LEU A 278 29.46 35.35 5.80
C LEU A 278 29.86 36.83 6.03
N GLN A 279 28.88 37.73 6.03
CA GLN A 279 29.09 39.14 6.37
C GLN A 279 29.17 39.39 7.88
N GLN A 280 28.48 38.56 8.67
CA GLN A 280 28.29 38.77 10.11
C GLN A 280 29.28 37.98 10.99
N SER A 281 29.96 36.99 10.43
CA SER A 281 30.84 36.06 11.15
C SER A 281 32.24 36.03 10.55
N ASP A 282 33.22 35.55 11.31
CA ASP A 282 34.51 35.18 10.77
C ASP A 282 34.43 33.86 9.98
N ILE A 283 35.51 33.50 9.27
CA ILE A 283 35.51 32.31 8.42
C ILE A 283 35.40 31.01 9.24
N PRO A 284 36.12 30.81 10.37
CA PRO A 284 35.94 29.63 11.20
C PRO A 284 34.49 29.43 11.67
N ASP A 285 33.82 30.49 12.11
CA ASP A 285 32.41 30.42 12.55
C ASP A 285 31.47 30.11 11.39
N TYR A 286 31.72 30.74 10.23
CA TYR A 286 30.95 30.47 9.01
C TYR A 286 31.04 29.01 8.56
N LEU A 287 32.24 28.43 8.56
CA LEU A 287 32.44 27.03 8.14
C LEU A 287 31.78 26.05 9.12
N ARG A 288 31.85 26.33 10.43
CA ARG A 288 31.13 25.54 11.44
C ARG A 288 29.61 25.63 11.26
N HIS A 289 29.10 26.81 10.92
CA HIS A 289 27.68 26.98 10.60
C HIS A 289 27.28 26.17 9.36
N ALA A 290 28.07 26.25 8.28
CA ALA A 290 27.82 25.48 7.07
C ALA A 290 27.83 23.95 7.31
N GLU A 291 28.78 23.46 8.12
CA GLU A 291 28.82 22.05 8.54
C GLU A 291 27.57 21.65 9.33
N SER A 292 27.13 22.47 10.29
CA SER A 292 25.87 22.24 11.03
C SER A 292 24.67 22.15 10.10
N ARG A 293 24.53 23.09 9.16
CA ARG A 293 23.41 23.09 8.20
C ARG A 293 23.40 21.85 7.31
N LEU A 294 24.57 21.40 6.84
CA LEU A 294 24.69 20.16 6.07
C LEU A 294 24.26 18.93 6.88
N GLN A 295 24.63 18.87 8.17
CA GLN A 295 24.20 17.80 9.06
C GLN A 295 22.69 17.86 9.31
N GLU A 296 22.12 19.04 9.55
CA GLU A 296 20.67 19.20 9.74
C GLU A 296 19.88 18.75 8.50
N GLU A 297 20.30 19.12 7.28
CA GLU A 297 19.65 18.64 6.06
C GLU A 297 19.82 17.13 5.85
N HIS A 298 20.96 16.57 6.27
CA HIS A 298 21.15 15.13 6.28
C HIS A 298 20.15 14.43 7.21
N ASP A 299 19.95 14.97 8.42
CA ASP A 299 19.01 14.44 9.40
C ASP A 299 17.56 14.58 8.92
N ARG A 300 17.18 15.70 8.28
CA ARG A 300 15.87 15.88 7.64
C ARG A 300 15.59 14.81 6.60
N CYS A 301 16.60 14.42 5.81
CA CYS A 301 16.46 13.33 4.84
C CYS A 301 16.13 11.99 5.50
N ILE A 302 16.71 11.71 6.67
CA ILE A 302 16.48 10.47 7.40
C ILE A 302 15.10 10.47 8.05
N LEU A 303 14.68 11.63 8.59
CA LEU A 303 13.48 11.73 9.40
C LEU A 303 12.19 11.70 8.58
N TYR A 304 12.13 12.40 7.44
CA TYR A 304 10.85 12.55 6.73
C TYR A 304 10.89 12.74 5.21
N LEU A 305 12.05 12.95 4.57
CA LEU A 305 12.13 13.05 3.10
C LEU A 305 12.37 11.68 2.46
N GLU A 306 12.12 11.57 1.15
CA GLU A 306 12.49 10.38 0.39
C GLU A 306 14.01 10.26 0.21
N ALA A 307 14.50 9.01 0.19
CA ALA A 307 15.94 8.73 0.15
C ALA A 307 16.63 9.28 -1.11
N ASN A 308 15.90 9.38 -2.24
CA ASN A 308 16.40 9.93 -3.49
C ASN A 308 16.63 11.46 -3.42
N THR A 309 15.98 12.18 -2.51
CA THR A 309 16.14 13.63 -2.31
C THR A 309 17.46 13.98 -1.62
N ARG A 310 18.09 13.03 -0.92
CA ARG A 310 19.32 13.29 -0.15
C ARG A 310 20.43 13.89 -1.01
N LYS A 311 20.76 13.24 -2.13
CA LYS A 311 21.85 13.70 -3.02
C LYS A 311 21.60 15.13 -3.55
N PRO A 312 20.45 15.45 -4.18
CA PRO A 312 20.21 16.80 -4.67
C PRO A 312 20.10 17.85 -3.55
N LEU A 313 19.56 17.48 -2.37
CA LEU A 313 19.44 18.40 -1.24
C LEU A 313 20.81 18.84 -0.70
N ILE A 314 21.69 17.86 -0.44
CA ILE A 314 23.04 18.14 0.04
C ILE A 314 23.82 18.94 -0.99
N ALA A 315 23.80 18.53 -2.27
CA ALA A 315 24.46 19.27 -3.34
C ALA A 315 23.96 20.71 -3.47
N THR A 316 22.66 20.96 -3.28
CA THR A 316 22.07 22.31 -3.31
C THR A 316 22.59 23.15 -2.14
N THR A 317 22.63 22.55 -0.94
CA THR A 317 23.10 23.22 0.28
C THR A 317 24.59 23.56 0.19
N GLU A 318 25.43 22.61 -0.24
CA GLU A 318 26.87 22.82 -0.47
C GLU A 318 27.12 23.90 -1.52
N LYS A 319 26.33 23.91 -2.61
CA LYS A 319 26.47 24.90 -3.67
C LYS A 319 26.24 26.31 -3.14
N GLN A 320 25.19 26.51 -2.34
CA GLN A 320 24.84 27.84 -1.85
C GLN A 320 25.74 28.30 -0.70
N LEU A 321 26.08 27.42 0.25
CA LEU A 321 26.89 27.79 1.41
C LEU A 321 28.40 27.77 1.15
N LEU A 322 28.90 26.91 0.25
CA LEU A 322 30.35 26.74 0.04
C LEU A 322 30.77 27.20 -1.35
N GLN A 323 30.26 26.55 -2.40
CA GLN A 323 30.78 26.74 -3.76
C GLN A 323 30.66 28.20 -4.23
N ARG A 324 29.50 28.83 -3.99
CA ARG A 324 29.23 30.23 -4.35
C ARG A 324 30.14 31.22 -3.60
N HIS A 325 30.65 30.85 -2.44
CA HIS A 325 31.44 31.71 -1.56
C HIS A 325 32.93 31.38 -1.54
N THR A 326 33.40 30.39 -2.31
CA THR A 326 34.78 29.89 -2.32
C THR A 326 35.83 31.02 -2.38
N SER A 327 35.72 31.95 -3.33
CA SER A 327 36.67 33.06 -3.48
C SER A 327 36.71 33.95 -2.23
N ALA A 328 35.54 34.30 -1.70
CA ALA A 328 35.43 35.15 -0.51
C ALA A 328 35.91 34.45 0.77
N ILE A 329 35.75 33.13 0.86
CA ILE A 329 36.29 32.32 1.95
C ILE A 329 37.81 32.30 1.89
N ILE A 330 38.40 32.07 0.71
CA ILE A 330 39.86 32.00 0.54
C ILE A 330 40.52 33.36 0.77
N GLU A 331 39.92 34.46 0.31
CA GLU A 331 40.47 35.81 0.47
C GLU A 331 40.48 36.31 1.92
N LYS A 332 39.64 35.74 2.79
CA LYS A 332 39.50 36.12 4.21
C LYS A 332 40.30 35.22 5.18
N VAL A 333 40.93 34.15 4.68
CA VAL A 333 41.79 33.24 5.46
C VAL A 333 43.24 33.70 5.38
#